data_AF-A0A2U2SB53-F1
#
_entry.id   AF-A0A2U2SB53-F1
#
_cell.length_a   1.000
_cell.length_b   1.000
_cell.length_c   1.000
_cell.angle_alpha   90.00
_cell.angle_beta   90.00
_cell.angle_gamma   90.00
#
_symmetry.space_group_name_H-M   'P 1'
#
loop_
_entity.id
_entity.type
_entity.pdbx_description
1 polymer ?
#
loop_
_entity_poly.entity_id
_entity_poly.type
_entity_poly.pdbx_seq_one_letter_code
_entity_poly.pdbx_strand_id
1 'polypeptide(L)'
;MKRFDLAWLVAKRELVDQMRDWRILLPMIILTLFFPYLMNVAARYTINYVNQYGANLIAERLLPFLILVVGFFPVTVSLVVALEAFVGEKERGTIEPLLSSPLQDWHLYMGKLIAGTLVPLSVSYLSIGLYMLGLWWQNIPWPAWNFIAQTLALTAVQAVLMVSAAIVISTQSTSVRAANLLASFIVIPVALLIQGESALMFWGTNDVLWVAVLGVSILSALLIRLGLVHFKRENLLGREIDMLNLAWVWNTFYRAFTGSDQPFALVRYLRAIWQNKARAVVALQATAETEHVPPSNHNALTLSSALWLDLTGLVRWYRVEVLGALRAMRTAFSLTLLMGIIGLVIAYVYVDMNLPHNVSLPEETARDAVRAIRALLITDNQEMGLSASTLFWHNLRAELLMIALGFFSFGVLGILAFLMNFSLVGGVLAATQLVGLSPAMVFVAGILPHGVFELPSVILAASGVLYLGVRLVTPLEGKTIGETLIITLADMLKIFIGICVPLLLLAGLIEAHLTPRVLLAALGRSLELQP
;
A
#
# COMPACT_ATOMS: atom_id res chain seq x y z
N MET A 1 31.01 -14.58 24.88
CA MET A 1 30.11 -13.40 24.76
C MET A 1 28.86 -13.86 24.03
N LYS A 2 27.67 -13.54 24.55
CA LYS A 2 26.42 -13.92 23.88
C LYS A 2 26.39 -13.22 22.53
N ARG A 3 25.89 -13.90 21.50
CA ARG A 3 25.81 -13.37 20.12
C ARG A 3 25.18 -11.97 20.05
N PHE A 4 24.22 -11.66 20.91
CA PHE A 4 23.57 -10.35 20.95
C PHE A 4 24.43 -9.22 21.55
N ASP A 5 25.41 -9.53 22.42
CA ASP A 5 26.26 -8.54 23.09
C ASP A 5 27.06 -7.72 22.06
N LEU A 6 27.45 -8.36 20.93
CA LEU A 6 28.18 -7.72 19.85
C LEU A 6 27.30 -6.75 19.04
N ALA A 7 26.04 -7.10 18.78
CA ALA A 7 25.09 -6.19 18.14
C ALA A 7 24.81 -4.98 19.04
N TRP A 8 24.64 -5.21 20.35
CA TRP A 8 24.48 -4.13 21.32
C TRP A 8 25.73 -3.25 21.45
N LEU A 9 26.93 -3.81 21.30
CA LEU A 9 28.17 -3.02 21.28
C LEU A 9 28.17 -2.01 20.12
N VAL A 10 27.78 -2.46 18.93
CA VAL A 10 27.62 -1.58 17.75
C VAL A 10 26.55 -0.52 18.02
N ALA A 11 25.39 -0.93 18.54
CA ALA A 11 24.31 0.01 18.86
C ALA A 11 24.76 1.07 19.89
N LYS A 12 25.46 0.65 20.95
CA LYS A 12 25.95 1.56 21.99
C LYS A 12 26.94 2.59 21.44
N ARG A 13 27.87 2.16 20.58
CA ARG A 13 28.78 3.08 19.90
C ARG A 13 28.00 4.12 19.10
N GLU A 14 27.08 3.66 18.27
CA GLU A 14 26.29 4.52 17.38
C GLU A 14 25.44 5.52 18.18
N LEU A 15 24.81 5.08 19.27
CA LEU A 15 24.06 5.96 20.17
C LEU A 15 24.94 7.04 20.79
N VAL A 16 26.16 6.70 21.22
CA VAL A 16 27.10 7.68 21.79
C VAL A 16 27.52 8.69 20.73
N ASP A 17 27.76 8.25 19.50
CA ASP A 17 28.14 9.13 18.40
C ASP A 17 26.98 10.10 18.05
N GLN A 18 25.75 9.60 17.98
CA GLN A 18 24.55 10.42 17.75
C GLN A 18 24.32 11.45 18.88
N MET A 19 24.50 11.06 20.14
CA MET A 19 24.36 11.95 21.29
C MET A 19 25.51 12.96 21.43
N ARG A 20 26.57 12.86 20.62
CA ARG A 20 27.68 13.82 20.57
C ARG A 20 27.58 14.77 19.39
N ASP A 21 26.76 14.46 18.39
CA ASP A 21 26.59 15.31 17.23
C ASP A 21 25.49 16.35 17.47
N TRP A 22 25.91 17.60 17.72
CA TRP A 22 24.99 18.72 17.93
C TRP A 22 24.10 19.00 16.72
N ARG A 23 24.52 18.62 15.50
CA ARG A 23 23.75 18.84 14.26
C ARG A 23 22.54 17.92 14.19
N ILE A 24 22.61 16.77 14.84
CA ILE A 24 21.50 15.83 14.98
C ILE A 24 20.65 16.23 16.19
N LEU A 25 21.29 16.52 17.32
CA LEU A 25 20.59 16.87 18.57
C LEU A 25 19.77 18.16 18.48
N LEU A 26 20.30 19.22 17.85
CA LEU A 26 19.65 20.52 17.83
C LEU A 26 18.26 20.46 17.13
N PRO A 27 18.13 19.93 15.90
CA PRO A 27 16.81 19.74 15.28
C PRO A 27 15.88 18.86 16.12
N MET A 28 16.38 17.77 16.70
CA MET A 28 15.56 16.87 17.53
C MET A 28 15.02 17.58 18.78
N ILE A 29 15.86 18.34 19.48
CA ILE A 29 15.44 19.11 20.66
C ILE A 29 14.42 20.18 20.27
N ILE A 30 14.69 20.95 19.20
CA ILE A 30 13.77 21.98 18.71
C ILE A 30 12.42 21.35 18.41
N LEU A 31 12.38 20.26 17.66
CA LEU A 31 11.13 19.59 17.30
C LEU A 31 10.42 19.02 18.51
N THR A 32 11.15 18.38 19.43
CA THR A 32 10.56 17.79 20.64
C THR A 32 9.93 18.84 21.55
N LEU A 33 10.49 20.04 21.63
CA LEU A 33 9.95 21.11 22.47
C LEU A 33 8.90 21.94 21.75
N PHE A 34 9.16 22.34 20.51
CA PHE A 34 8.32 23.26 19.76
C PHE A 34 7.07 22.59 19.18
N PHE A 35 7.19 21.39 18.63
CA PHE A 35 6.08 20.75 17.92
C PHE A 35 4.91 20.36 18.85
N PRO A 36 5.13 19.74 20.02
CA PRO A 36 4.05 19.48 20.99
C PRO A 36 3.38 20.75 21.48
N TYR A 37 4.15 21.84 21.68
CA TYR A 37 3.60 23.14 22.06
C TYR A 37 2.70 23.71 20.96
N LEU A 38 3.17 23.69 19.71
CA LEU A 38 2.38 24.14 18.55
C LEU A 38 1.08 23.33 18.43
N MET A 39 1.15 22.01 18.59
CA MET A 39 -0.03 21.13 18.52
C MET A 39 -0.98 21.35 19.68
N ASN A 40 -0.48 21.70 20.86
CA ASN A 40 -1.30 22.12 22.00
C ASN A 40 -2.09 23.40 21.71
N VAL A 41 -1.41 24.41 21.14
CA VAL A 41 -2.05 25.64 20.69
C VAL A 41 -3.11 25.35 19.61
N ALA A 42 -2.77 24.49 18.63
CA ALA A 42 -3.69 24.08 17.58
C ALA A 42 -4.92 23.34 18.16
N ALA A 43 -4.73 22.43 19.12
CA ALA A 43 -5.82 21.72 19.80
C ALA A 43 -6.80 22.71 20.43
N ARG A 44 -6.29 23.70 21.18
CA ARG A 44 -7.11 24.73 21.82
C ARG A 44 -7.92 25.55 20.82
N TYR A 45 -7.30 26.06 19.76
CA TYR A 45 -8.00 26.82 18.73
C TYR A 45 -9.08 25.99 18.04
N THR A 46 -8.75 24.73 17.71
CA THR A 46 -9.66 23.82 17.02
C THR A 46 -10.88 23.48 17.88
N ILE A 47 -10.68 23.12 19.15
CA ILE A 47 -11.77 22.83 20.09
C ILE A 47 -12.66 24.06 20.27
N ASN A 48 -12.06 25.23 20.50
CA ASN A 48 -12.82 26.47 20.68
C ASN A 48 -13.63 26.85 19.44
N TYR A 49 -13.08 26.63 18.24
CA TYR A 49 -13.77 26.88 16.98
C TYR A 49 -14.95 25.91 16.77
N VAL A 50 -14.71 24.61 16.95
CA VAL A 50 -15.73 23.56 16.74
C VAL A 50 -16.88 23.69 17.75
N ASN A 51 -16.57 24.02 19.01
CA ASN A 51 -17.58 24.21 20.05
C ASN A 51 -18.52 25.41 19.76
N GLN A 52 -18.07 26.42 19.01
CA GLN A 52 -18.92 27.55 18.60
C GLN A 52 -20.06 27.12 17.66
N TYR A 53 -19.88 26.02 16.93
CA TYR A 53 -20.90 25.46 16.02
C TYR A 53 -21.69 24.31 16.67
N GLY A 54 -21.53 24.06 17.97
CA GLY A 54 -22.19 22.97 18.68
C GLY A 54 -21.72 21.56 18.29
N ALA A 55 -20.58 21.44 17.61
CA ALA A 55 -20.09 20.18 17.05
C ALA A 55 -19.11 19.44 17.99
N ASN A 56 -19.45 19.32 19.28
CA ASN A 56 -18.57 18.75 20.32
C ASN A 56 -18.00 17.37 19.98
N LEU A 57 -18.76 16.54 19.26
CA LEU A 57 -18.32 15.22 18.80
C LEU A 57 -17.09 15.28 17.88
N ILE A 58 -16.97 16.31 17.04
CA ILE A 58 -15.81 16.50 16.16
C ILE A 58 -14.60 16.88 17.01
N ALA A 59 -14.77 17.75 18.01
CA ALA A 59 -13.69 18.18 18.90
C ALA A 59 -13.09 17.00 19.69
N GLU A 60 -13.93 16.10 20.21
CA GLU A 60 -13.51 14.90 20.94
C GLU A 60 -12.76 13.89 20.06
N ARG A 61 -13.03 13.86 18.75
CA ARG A 61 -12.38 12.95 17.79
C ARG A 61 -11.08 13.51 17.20
N LEU A 62 -10.88 14.83 17.23
CA LEU A 62 -9.68 15.49 16.70
C LEU A 62 -8.46 15.42 17.64
N LEU A 63 -8.67 15.43 18.95
CA LEU A 63 -7.61 15.31 19.96
C LEU A 63 -6.75 14.04 19.79
N PRO A 64 -7.36 12.85 19.66
CA PRO A 64 -6.64 11.61 19.40
C PRO A 64 -5.75 11.66 18.13
N PHE A 65 -6.22 12.31 17.06
CA PHE A 65 -5.44 12.50 15.83
C PHE A 65 -4.19 13.36 16.07
N LEU A 66 -4.32 14.47 16.83
CA LEU A 66 -3.19 15.33 17.13
C LEU A 66 -2.09 14.60 17.92
N ILE A 67 -2.47 13.71 18.85
CA ILE A 67 -1.50 12.90 19.61
C ILE A 67 -0.71 11.96 18.68
N LEU A 68 -1.38 11.31 17.72
CA LEU A 68 -0.71 10.45 16.73
C LEU A 68 0.29 11.25 15.88
N VAL A 69 -0.12 12.44 15.41
CA VAL A 69 0.76 13.33 14.64
C VAL A 69 1.95 13.79 15.48
N VAL A 70 1.75 14.12 16.76
CA VAL A 70 2.84 14.46 17.70
C VAL A 70 3.82 13.32 17.90
N GLY A 71 3.34 12.08 17.97
CA GLY A 71 4.20 10.91 18.05
C GLY A 71 4.99 10.67 16.76
N PHE A 72 4.35 10.79 15.61
CA PHE A 72 4.97 10.49 14.33
C PHE A 72 5.97 11.54 13.87
N PHE A 73 5.64 12.83 13.99
CA PHE A 73 6.40 13.89 13.33
C PHE A 73 7.89 13.92 13.71
N PRO A 74 8.28 13.81 14.99
CA PRO A 74 9.70 13.77 15.36
C PRO A 74 10.44 12.55 14.78
N VAL A 75 9.76 11.40 14.65
CA VAL A 75 10.34 10.19 14.04
C VAL A 75 10.75 10.46 12.59
N THR A 76 9.94 11.21 11.84
CA THR A 76 10.23 11.51 10.43
C THR A 76 11.51 12.34 10.26
N VAL A 77 11.79 13.28 11.17
CA VAL A 77 12.99 14.10 11.09
C VAL A 77 14.22 13.35 11.60
N SER A 78 14.06 12.56 12.68
CA SER A 78 15.14 11.70 13.18
C SER A 78 15.46 10.52 12.24
N LEU A 79 14.59 10.22 11.27
CA LEU A 79 14.81 9.17 10.26
C LEU A 79 16.08 9.39 9.42
N VAL A 80 16.47 10.65 9.22
CA VAL A 80 17.70 11.02 8.48
C VAL A 80 18.92 10.31 9.05
N VAL A 81 18.97 10.13 10.38
CA VAL A 81 20.08 9.43 11.06
C VAL A 81 20.16 7.97 10.63
N ALA A 82 19.02 7.29 10.50
CA ALA A 82 18.96 5.92 10.02
C ALA A 82 19.32 5.82 8.52
N LEU A 83 18.95 6.81 7.72
CA LEU A 83 19.31 6.88 6.30
C LEU A 83 20.80 7.09 6.09
N GLU A 84 21.47 7.85 6.96
CA GLU A 84 22.92 8.07 6.93
C GLU A 84 23.74 6.89 7.49
N ALA A 85 23.10 5.92 8.16
CA ALA A 85 23.80 4.91 8.94
C ALA A 85 24.85 4.10 8.15
N PHE A 86 24.57 3.67 6.91
CA PHE A 86 25.55 2.98 6.06
C PHE A 86 26.14 3.87 4.99
N VAL A 87 25.31 4.63 4.27
CA VAL A 87 25.77 5.50 3.18
C VAL A 87 26.64 6.65 3.68
N GLY A 88 26.40 7.16 4.89
CA GLY A 88 27.23 8.19 5.52
C GLY A 88 28.61 7.67 5.89
N GLU A 89 28.74 6.43 6.36
CA GLU A 89 30.05 5.79 6.57
C GLU A 89 30.78 5.55 5.25
N LYS A 90 30.04 5.21 4.19
CA LYS A 90 30.58 5.07 2.83
C LYS A 90 31.14 6.40 2.32
N GLU A 91 30.38 7.48 2.41
CA GLU A 91 30.82 8.82 1.98
C GLU A 91 32.00 9.36 2.80
N ARG A 92 32.06 9.03 4.09
CA ARG A 92 33.16 9.44 4.99
C ARG A 92 34.43 8.61 4.84
N GLY A 93 34.42 7.55 4.03
CA GLY A 93 35.57 6.64 3.85
C GLY A 93 35.93 5.87 5.13
N THR A 94 34.91 5.49 5.92
CA THR A 94 35.07 4.74 7.17
C THR A 94 34.42 3.36 7.12
N ILE A 95 34.14 2.85 5.91
CA ILE A 95 33.47 1.56 5.73
C ILE A 95 34.45 0.39 5.78
N GLU A 96 35.73 0.61 5.46
CA GLU A 96 36.79 -0.39 5.43
C GLU A 96 37.06 -1.02 6.81
N PRO A 97 37.10 -0.24 7.92
CA PRO A 97 37.13 -0.82 9.27
C PRO A 97 35.90 -1.68 9.60
N LEU A 98 34.72 -1.31 9.07
CA LEU A 98 33.49 -2.07 9.28
C LEU A 98 33.55 -3.43 8.56
N LEU A 99 34.06 -3.44 7.33
CA LEU A 99 34.22 -4.63 6.50
C LEU A 99 35.25 -5.61 7.04
N SER A 100 36.35 -5.09 7.60
CA SER A 100 37.43 -5.88 8.21
C SER A 100 37.13 -6.34 9.65
N SER A 101 36.03 -5.87 10.25
CA SER A 101 35.66 -6.25 11.61
C SER A 101 35.26 -7.74 11.71
N PRO A 102 35.59 -8.43 12.82
CA PRO A 102 35.22 -9.84 13.04
C PRO A 102 33.71 -10.02 13.34
N LEU A 103 32.89 -8.99 13.12
CA LEU A 103 31.45 -9.01 13.36
C LEU A 103 30.73 -9.71 12.20
N GLN A 104 29.74 -10.56 12.49
CA GLN A 104 28.81 -11.07 11.48
C GLN A 104 27.87 -9.98 10.94
N ASP A 105 27.37 -10.18 9.71
CA ASP A 105 26.53 -9.23 8.96
C ASP A 105 25.28 -8.79 9.74
N TRP A 106 24.60 -9.74 10.36
CA TRP A 106 23.40 -9.45 11.14
C TRP A 106 23.70 -8.65 12.42
N HIS A 107 24.91 -8.74 13.00
CA HIS A 107 25.26 -7.91 14.17
C HIS A 107 25.37 -6.43 13.77
N LEU A 108 25.94 -6.15 12.59
CA LEU A 108 26.06 -4.80 12.06
C LEU A 108 24.67 -4.23 11.73
N TYR A 109 23.87 -5.00 11.00
CA TYR A 109 22.50 -4.60 10.65
C TYR A 109 21.65 -4.34 11.89
N MET A 110 21.61 -5.30 12.83
CA MET A 110 20.80 -5.19 14.04
C MET A 110 21.30 -4.07 14.97
N GLY A 111 22.62 -3.89 15.09
CA GLY A 111 23.20 -2.81 15.88
C GLY A 111 22.78 -1.43 15.39
N LYS A 112 22.86 -1.20 14.07
CA LYS A 112 22.41 0.06 13.45
C LYS A 112 20.89 0.23 13.50
N LEU A 113 20.13 -0.85 13.35
CA LEU A 113 18.68 -0.82 13.50
C LEU A 113 18.24 -0.41 14.91
N ILE A 114 18.85 -0.99 15.95
CA ILE A 114 18.56 -0.70 17.36
C ILE A 114 18.89 0.76 17.68
N ALA A 115 20.11 1.21 17.36
CA ALA A 115 20.51 2.60 17.60
C ALA A 115 19.63 3.58 16.81
N GLY A 116 19.41 3.29 15.53
CA GLY A 116 18.57 4.07 14.64
C GLY A 116 17.10 4.13 15.07
N THR A 117 16.60 3.18 15.87
CA THR A 117 15.21 3.18 16.37
C THR A 117 15.10 3.85 17.74
N LEU A 118 16.03 3.60 18.65
CA LEU A 118 15.96 4.10 20.02
C LEU A 118 15.94 5.62 20.08
N VAL A 119 16.73 6.31 19.25
CA VAL A 119 16.79 7.78 19.25
C VAL A 119 15.47 8.41 18.76
N PRO A 120 14.95 8.11 17.55
CA PRO A 120 13.65 8.62 17.10
C PRO A 120 12.51 8.29 18.07
N LEU A 121 12.50 7.06 18.61
CA LEU A 121 11.46 6.63 19.53
C LEU A 121 11.47 7.43 20.84
N SER A 122 12.66 7.67 21.40
CA SER A 122 12.81 8.45 22.63
C SER A 122 12.35 9.90 22.45
N VAL A 123 12.73 10.51 21.33
CA VAL A 123 12.32 11.87 20.93
C VAL A 123 10.80 11.95 20.78
N SER A 124 10.20 10.95 20.13
CA SER A 124 8.76 10.85 19.95
C SER A 124 8.00 10.68 21.27
N TYR A 125 8.44 9.77 22.14
CA TYR A 125 7.82 9.58 23.46
C TYR A 125 7.93 10.81 24.35
N LEU A 126 9.07 11.50 24.30
CA LEU A 126 9.23 12.78 24.99
C LEU A 126 8.25 13.83 24.43
N SER A 127 8.06 13.86 23.10
CA SER A 127 7.10 14.76 22.44
C SER A 127 5.65 14.49 22.85
N ILE A 128 5.24 13.22 22.89
CA ILE A 128 3.92 12.82 23.38
C ILE A 128 3.76 13.23 24.85
N GLY A 129 4.77 12.97 25.70
CA GLY A 129 4.75 13.37 27.11
C GLY A 129 4.56 14.88 27.29
N LEU A 130 5.31 15.69 26.55
CA LEU A 130 5.18 17.15 26.56
C LEU A 130 3.81 17.61 26.05
N TYR A 131 3.26 16.93 25.05
CA TYR A 131 1.93 17.25 24.56
C TYR A 131 0.86 17.00 25.62
N MET A 132 0.91 15.85 26.30
CA MET A 132 0.00 15.49 27.38
C MET A 132 0.09 16.44 28.57
N LEU A 133 1.30 16.87 28.94
CA LEU A 133 1.50 17.92 29.95
C LEU A 133 0.84 19.25 29.53
N GLY A 134 0.91 19.59 28.23
CA GLY A 134 0.25 20.76 27.69
C GLY A 134 -1.28 20.69 27.73
N LEU A 135 -1.87 19.50 27.50
CA LEU A 135 -3.32 19.29 27.64
C LEU A 135 -3.77 19.49 29.09
N TRP A 136 -3.02 18.91 30.02
CA TRP A 136 -3.26 19.08 31.45
C TRP A 136 -3.23 20.56 31.85
N TRP A 137 -2.21 21.29 31.41
CA TRP A 137 -2.08 22.72 31.70
C TRP A 137 -3.26 23.55 31.17
N GLN A 138 -3.85 23.12 30.06
CA GLN A 138 -4.96 23.81 29.41
C GLN A 138 -6.34 23.38 29.90
N ASN A 139 -6.41 22.51 30.92
CA ASN A 139 -7.65 21.90 31.42
C ASN A 139 -8.45 21.17 30.32
N ILE A 140 -7.77 20.64 29.31
CA ILE A 140 -8.38 19.77 28.30
C ILE A 140 -8.48 18.36 28.90
N PRO A 141 -9.63 17.65 28.74
CA PRO A 141 -9.79 16.30 29.25
C PRO A 141 -8.68 15.36 28.78
N TRP A 142 -8.17 14.56 29.71
CA TRP A 142 -7.14 13.57 29.38
C TRP A 142 -7.74 12.44 28.54
N PRO A 143 -7.03 12.00 27.48
CA PRO A 143 -7.37 10.78 26.77
C PRO A 143 -7.39 9.56 27.70
N ALA A 144 -8.23 8.58 27.36
CA ALA A 144 -8.30 7.33 28.10
C ALA A 144 -6.94 6.60 28.12
N TRP A 145 -6.62 5.94 29.24
CA TRP A 145 -5.35 5.21 29.40
C TRP A 145 -5.11 4.16 28.31
N ASN A 146 -6.17 3.46 27.87
CA ASN A 146 -6.08 2.50 26.76
C ASN A 146 -5.62 3.18 25.47
N PHE A 147 -6.14 4.37 25.16
CA PHE A 147 -5.75 5.13 23.98
C PHE A 147 -4.29 5.60 24.04
N ILE A 148 -3.84 6.04 25.21
CA ILE A 148 -2.43 6.43 25.42
C ILE A 148 -1.52 5.22 25.18
N ALA A 149 -1.86 4.05 25.76
CA ALA A 149 -1.10 2.82 25.58
C ALA A 149 -1.05 2.38 24.11
N GLN A 150 -2.18 2.45 23.39
CA GLN A 150 -2.27 2.18 21.97
C GLN A 150 -1.41 3.14 21.14
N THR A 151 -1.45 4.44 21.45
CA THR A 151 -0.66 5.46 20.74
C THR A 151 0.83 5.24 20.95
N LEU A 152 1.27 4.91 22.17
CA LEU A 152 2.67 4.60 22.46
C LEU A 152 3.12 3.33 21.73
N ALA A 153 2.29 2.29 21.72
CA ALA A 153 2.58 1.04 21.01
C ALA A 153 2.65 1.27 19.49
N LEU A 154 1.68 2.01 18.93
CA LEU A 154 1.61 2.33 17.51
C LEU A 154 2.82 3.16 17.04
N THR A 155 3.16 4.18 17.83
CA THR A 155 4.36 4.99 17.63
C THR A 155 5.63 4.14 17.65
N ALA A 156 5.73 3.16 18.55
CA ALA A 156 6.87 2.24 18.61
C ALA A 156 7.01 1.43 17.32
N VAL A 157 5.92 0.81 16.89
CA VAL A 157 5.96 -0.09 15.72
C VAL A 157 6.16 0.69 14.43
N GLN A 158 5.63 1.93 14.33
CA GLN A 158 5.89 2.85 13.23
C GLN A 158 7.34 3.33 13.21
N ALA A 159 7.94 3.65 14.37
CA ALA A 159 9.36 4.00 14.43
C ALA A 159 10.25 2.84 13.95
N VAL A 160 9.99 1.63 14.43
CA VAL A 160 10.69 0.41 13.96
C VAL A 160 10.49 0.24 12.45
N LEU A 161 9.27 0.42 11.94
CA LEU A 161 8.94 0.29 10.52
C LEU A 161 9.80 1.23 9.68
N MET A 162 9.75 2.52 10.00
CA MET A 162 10.41 3.57 9.25
C MET A 162 11.91 3.38 9.26
N VAL A 163 12.49 3.09 10.43
CA VAL A 163 13.93 2.89 10.57
C VAL A 163 14.37 1.63 9.84
N SER A 164 13.61 0.54 9.89
CA SER A 164 13.91 -0.67 9.13
C SER A 164 13.96 -0.40 7.63
N ALA A 165 12.98 0.35 7.11
CA ALA A 165 12.97 0.79 5.72
C ALA A 165 14.17 1.70 5.39
N ALA A 166 14.50 2.64 6.26
CA ALA A 166 15.62 3.56 6.09
C ALA A 166 16.96 2.84 6.06
N ILE A 167 17.17 1.86 6.93
CA ILE A 167 18.39 1.05 6.93
C ILE A 167 18.51 0.25 5.63
N VAL A 168 17.43 -0.35 5.15
CA VAL A 168 17.43 -1.05 3.84
C VAL A 168 17.78 -0.09 2.71
N ILE A 169 17.18 1.10 2.66
CA ILE A 169 17.48 2.12 1.65
C ILE A 169 18.94 2.62 1.77
N SER A 170 19.43 2.83 2.99
CA SER A 170 20.80 3.27 3.27
C SER A 170 21.85 2.30 2.71
N THR A 171 21.57 0.99 2.77
CA THR A 171 22.48 -0.05 2.24
C THR A 171 22.54 -0.10 0.72
N GLN A 172 21.55 0.47 0.03
CA GLN A 172 21.44 0.46 -1.44
C GLN A 172 21.72 1.82 -2.08
N SER A 173 21.81 2.88 -1.27
CA SER A 173 22.06 4.24 -1.77
C SER A 173 23.55 4.49 -1.99
N THR A 174 23.88 5.23 -3.06
CA THR A 174 25.26 5.64 -3.37
C THR A 174 25.68 6.93 -2.68
N SER A 175 24.71 7.80 -2.33
CA SER A 175 24.97 9.04 -1.59
C SER A 175 23.95 9.30 -0.48
N VAL A 176 24.36 10.06 0.52
CA VAL A 176 23.51 10.57 1.60
C VAL A 176 22.38 11.41 1.01
N ARG A 177 22.67 12.23 -0.01
CA ARG A 177 21.67 13.05 -0.70
C ARG A 177 20.60 12.18 -1.37
N ALA A 178 20.99 11.13 -2.08
CA ALA A 178 20.04 10.21 -2.70
C ALA A 178 19.20 9.47 -1.65
N ALA A 179 19.81 9.02 -0.55
CA ALA A 179 19.11 8.36 0.55
C ALA A 179 18.05 9.29 1.17
N ASN A 180 18.39 10.57 1.37
CA ASN A 180 17.46 11.57 1.89
C ASN A 180 16.31 11.87 0.94
N LEU A 181 16.52 11.85 -0.38
CA LEU A 181 15.41 11.95 -1.34
C LEU A 181 14.49 10.72 -1.29
N LEU A 182 15.08 9.54 -1.11
CA LEU A 182 14.35 8.28 -0.97
C LEU A 182 13.57 8.19 0.35
N ALA A 183 13.88 9.02 1.36
CA ALA A 183 13.10 9.13 2.60
C ALA A 183 11.61 9.36 2.34
N SER A 184 11.27 10.08 1.26
CA SER A 184 9.88 10.33 0.86
C SER A 184 9.09 9.04 0.61
N PHE A 185 9.74 7.97 0.10
CA PHE A 185 9.13 6.66 -0.08
C PHE A 185 8.85 5.92 1.24
N ILE A 186 9.39 6.41 2.35
CA ILE A 186 9.07 5.92 3.69
C ILE A 186 8.01 6.81 4.33
N VAL A 187 8.26 8.13 4.35
CA VAL A 187 7.43 9.09 5.08
C VAL A 187 6.02 9.19 4.50
N ILE A 188 5.86 9.23 3.18
CA ILE A 188 4.54 9.38 2.55
C ILE A 188 3.63 8.18 2.85
N PRO A 189 4.04 6.91 2.64
CA PRO A 189 3.19 5.77 2.99
C PRO A 189 2.84 5.69 4.48
N VAL A 190 3.77 6.04 5.38
CA VAL A 190 3.48 6.05 6.81
C VAL A 190 2.56 7.22 7.21
N ALA A 191 2.67 8.37 6.55
CA ALA A 191 1.72 9.47 6.74
C ALA A 191 0.31 9.11 6.23
N LEU A 192 0.20 8.32 5.16
CA LEU A 192 -1.08 7.77 4.68
C LEU A 192 -1.64 6.73 5.66
N LEU A 193 -0.79 5.90 6.25
CA LEU A 193 -1.15 4.98 7.33
C LEU A 193 -1.79 5.73 8.50
N ILE A 194 -1.16 6.80 8.98
CA ILE A 194 -1.68 7.60 10.10
C ILE A 194 -3.01 8.26 9.74
N GLN A 195 -3.18 8.72 8.50
CA GLN A 195 -4.48 9.22 8.03
C GLN A 195 -5.54 8.11 8.04
N GLY A 196 -5.19 6.90 7.62
CA GLY A 196 -6.07 5.73 7.70
C GLY A 196 -6.43 5.36 9.14
N GLU A 197 -5.46 5.36 10.05
CA GLU A 197 -5.67 5.14 11.49
C GLU A 197 -6.61 6.21 12.09
N SER A 198 -6.40 7.47 11.74
CA SER A 198 -7.27 8.59 12.13
C SER A 198 -8.70 8.42 11.62
N ALA A 199 -8.87 8.04 10.35
CA ALA A 199 -10.18 7.76 9.77
C ALA A 199 -10.85 6.58 10.50
N LEU A 200 -10.12 5.50 10.78
CA LEU A 200 -10.62 4.37 11.55
C LEU A 200 -11.07 4.76 12.97
N MET A 201 -10.39 5.71 13.61
CA MET A 201 -10.80 6.21 14.93
C MET A 201 -12.04 7.11 14.88
N PHE A 202 -12.28 7.77 13.75
CA PHE A 202 -13.47 8.58 13.56
C PHE A 202 -14.72 7.71 13.38
N TRP A 203 -14.58 6.51 12.78
CA TRP A 203 -15.69 5.60 12.44
C TRP A 203 -15.80 4.38 13.37
N GLY A 204 -14.72 3.98 14.03
CA GLY A 204 -14.61 2.75 14.82
C GLY A 204 -14.47 2.96 16.32
N THR A 205 -14.39 1.85 17.05
CA THR A 205 -14.06 1.80 18.49
C THR A 205 -12.55 1.86 18.70
N ASN A 206 -12.11 2.21 19.92
CA ASN A 206 -10.67 2.27 20.25
C ASN A 206 -9.95 0.93 20.03
N ASP A 207 -10.65 -0.21 20.04
CA ASP A 207 -10.04 -1.53 19.86
C ASP A 207 -9.48 -1.75 18.45
N VAL A 208 -9.96 -1.00 17.46
CA VAL A 208 -9.48 -1.06 16.07
C VAL A 208 -8.00 -0.67 15.97
N LEU A 209 -7.49 0.17 16.88
CA LEU A 209 -6.07 0.55 16.90
C LEU A 209 -5.13 -0.60 17.23
N TRP A 210 -5.56 -1.60 18.00
CA TRP A 210 -4.73 -2.79 18.25
C TRP A 210 -4.49 -3.61 16.99
N VAL A 211 -5.49 -3.64 16.08
CA VAL A 211 -5.34 -4.27 14.77
C VAL A 211 -4.34 -3.50 13.91
N ALA A 212 -4.36 -2.17 13.95
CA ALA A 212 -3.36 -1.35 13.27
C ALA A 212 -1.95 -1.60 13.82
N VAL A 213 -1.78 -1.65 15.16
CA VAL A 213 -0.51 -2.00 15.81
C VAL A 213 -0.02 -3.37 15.34
N LEU A 214 -0.89 -4.38 15.29
CA LEU A 214 -0.53 -5.72 14.81
C LEU A 214 -0.11 -5.70 13.33
N GLY A 215 -0.87 -5.02 12.46
CA GLY A 215 -0.56 -4.89 11.03
C GLY A 215 0.78 -4.21 10.78
N VAL A 216 1.04 -3.09 11.45
CA VAL A 216 2.33 -2.38 11.36
C VAL A 216 3.46 -3.22 11.95
N SER A 217 3.23 -3.97 13.03
CA SER A 217 4.23 -4.88 13.60
C SER A 217 4.64 -5.98 12.63
N ILE A 218 3.67 -6.56 11.91
CA ILE A 218 3.93 -7.56 10.87
C ILE A 218 4.76 -6.93 9.74
N LEU A 219 4.40 -5.74 9.28
CA LEU A 219 5.17 -5.04 8.23
C LEU A 219 6.60 -4.74 8.68
N SER A 220 6.77 -4.26 9.92
CA SER A 220 8.09 -4.05 10.53
C SER A 220 8.91 -5.33 10.56
N ALA A 221 8.34 -6.45 11.00
CA ALA A 221 9.03 -7.74 11.02
C ALA A 221 9.42 -8.22 9.62
N LEU A 222 8.56 -8.02 8.62
CA LEU A 222 8.85 -8.36 7.22
C LEU A 222 10.00 -7.51 6.66
N LEU A 223 10.02 -6.19 6.92
CA LEU A 223 11.11 -5.32 6.49
C LEU A 223 12.44 -5.64 7.19
N ILE A 224 12.42 -5.93 8.49
CA ILE A 224 13.61 -6.37 9.22
C ILE A 224 14.15 -7.67 8.61
N ARG A 225 13.26 -8.64 8.33
CA ARG A 225 13.65 -9.91 7.69
C ARG A 225 14.20 -9.68 6.29
N LEU A 226 13.57 -8.83 5.50
CA LEU A 226 14.05 -8.43 4.17
C LEU A 226 15.46 -7.86 4.26
N GLY A 227 15.70 -6.92 5.17
CA GLY A 227 17.01 -6.33 5.38
C GLY A 227 18.05 -7.35 5.84
N LEU A 228 17.74 -8.18 6.84
CA LEU A 228 18.65 -9.20 7.36
C LEU A 228 19.07 -10.25 6.32
N VAL A 229 18.15 -10.70 5.47
CA VAL A 229 18.43 -11.73 4.45
C VAL A 229 19.28 -11.17 3.31
N HIS A 230 19.10 -9.90 2.95
CA HIS A 230 19.77 -9.29 1.81
C HIS A 230 21.02 -8.51 2.19
N PHE A 231 21.18 -8.16 3.46
CA PHE A 231 22.34 -7.46 3.94
C PHE A 231 23.57 -8.35 3.79
N LYS A 232 24.43 -7.94 2.86
CA LYS A 232 25.73 -8.53 2.57
C LYS A 232 26.75 -7.43 2.58
N ARG A 233 27.71 -7.49 3.50
CA ARG A 233 28.66 -6.38 3.74
C ARG A 233 29.44 -6.03 2.47
N GLU A 234 29.77 -7.03 1.64
CA GLU A 234 30.51 -6.89 0.38
C GLU A 234 29.76 -6.06 -0.67
N ASN A 235 28.43 -6.07 -0.64
CA ASN A 235 27.62 -5.33 -1.62
C ASN A 235 27.57 -3.83 -1.33
N LEU A 236 27.98 -3.39 -0.13
CA LEU A 236 28.00 -1.97 0.24
C LEU A 236 28.99 -1.17 -0.65
N LEU A 237 30.03 -1.83 -1.16
CA LEU A 237 31.03 -1.23 -2.06
C LEU A 237 30.59 -1.21 -3.52
N GLY A 238 29.84 -2.22 -3.99
CA GLY A 238 29.73 -2.53 -5.41
C GLY A 238 28.36 -2.34 -6.08
N ARG A 239 27.30 -1.95 -5.36
CA ARG A 239 25.97 -1.74 -5.97
C ARG A 239 25.67 -0.27 -6.14
N GLU A 240 26.07 0.24 -7.29
CA GLU A 240 25.62 1.52 -7.82
C GLU A 240 24.24 1.32 -8.46
N ILE A 241 23.18 1.93 -7.91
CA ILE A 241 21.98 2.25 -8.70
C ILE A 241 22.25 3.58 -9.42
N ASP A 242 23.43 3.72 -10.06
CA ASP A 242 23.84 5.03 -10.60
C ASP A 242 23.26 5.31 -11.99
N MET A 243 22.72 4.30 -12.69
CA MET A 243 22.10 4.49 -13.99
C MET A 243 20.76 3.78 -14.13
N LEU A 244 19.69 4.58 -14.22
CA LEU A 244 18.34 4.13 -14.56
C LEU A 244 18.31 3.76 -16.05
N ASN A 245 18.65 2.51 -16.37
CA ASN A 245 18.58 2.03 -17.75
C ASN A 245 17.12 1.71 -18.12
N LEU A 246 16.38 2.74 -18.54
CA LEU A 246 14.97 2.63 -18.95
C LEU A 246 14.77 1.59 -20.07
N ALA A 247 15.73 1.45 -20.98
CA ALA A 247 15.67 0.45 -22.04
C ALA A 247 15.77 -0.97 -21.48
N TRP A 248 16.64 -1.21 -20.49
CA TRP A 248 16.74 -2.49 -19.79
C TRP A 248 15.49 -2.78 -18.96
N VAL A 249 14.96 -1.78 -18.23
CA VAL A 249 13.72 -1.92 -17.45
C VAL A 249 12.57 -2.30 -18.38
N TRP A 250 12.40 -1.55 -19.48
CA TRP A 250 11.36 -1.81 -20.46
C TRP A 250 11.53 -3.17 -21.15
N ASN A 251 12.74 -3.55 -21.56
CA ASN A 251 12.98 -4.84 -22.21
C ASN A 251 12.73 -6.00 -21.25
N THR A 252 13.15 -5.88 -20.00
CA THR A 252 12.90 -6.90 -18.95
C THR A 252 11.41 -7.02 -18.69
N PHE A 253 10.72 -5.90 -18.54
CA PHE A 253 9.27 -5.85 -18.37
C PHE A 253 8.54 -6.44 -19.59
N TYR A 254 8.89 -6.02 -20.81
CA TYR A 254 8.26 -6.45 -22.04
C TYR A 254 8.43 -7.96 -22.27
N ARG A 255 9.64 -8.48 -22.06
CA ARG A 255 9.94 -9.92 -22.11
C ARG A 255 9.12 -10.68 -21.09
N ALA A 256 9.12 -10.20 -19.84
CA ALA A 256 8.33 -10.81 -18.78
C ALA A 256 6.84 -10.75 -19.08
N PHE A 257 6.32 -9.64 -19.62
CA PHE A 257 4.90 -9.44 -19.88
C PHE A 257 4.39 -10.23 -21.09
N THR A 258 5.14 -10.24 -22.20
CA THR A 258 4.69 -10.83 -23.47
C THR A 258 5.19 -12.26 -23.71
N GLY A 259 6.25 -12.69 -23.02
CA GLY A 259 6.95 -13.94 -23.32
C GLY A 259 7.73 -13.91 -24.64
N SER A 260 7.93 -12.72 -25.23
CA SER A 260 8.55 -12.51 -26.54
C SER A 260 9.63 -11.43 -26.49
N ASP A 261 10.69 -11.64 -27.27
CA ASP A 261 11.73 -10.63 -27.53
C ASP A 261 11.35 -9.64 -28.64
N GLN A 262 10.35 -9.99 -29.46
CA GLN A 262 9.96 -9.22 -30.63
C GLN A 262 8.69 -8.41 -30.37
N PRO A 263 8.63 -7.14 -30.86
CA PRO A 263 7.41 -6.34 -30.82
C PRO A 263 6.30 -6.97 -31.65
N PHE A 264 5.05 -6.59 -31.34
CA PHE A 264 3.85 -7.00 -32.08
C PHE A 264 4.02 -6.88 -33.61
N ALA A 265 3.46 -7.83 -34.35
CA ALA A 265 3.62 -7.94 -35.79
C ALA A 265 3.08 -6.71 -36.53
N LEU A 266 2.01 -6.08 -36.03
CA LEU A 266 1.47 -4.83 -36.56
C LEU A 266 2.43 -3.65 -36.36
N VAL A 267 3.12 -3.57 -35.23
CA VAL A 267 4.17 -2.55 -35.00
C VAL A 267 5.33 -2.76 -35.96
N ARG A 268 5.73 -4.02 -36.20
CA ARG A 268 6.78 -4.35 -37.18
C ARG A 268 6.37 -3.98 -38.60
N TYR A 269 5.11 -4.25 -38.97
CA TYR A 269 4.54 -3.86 -40.25
C TYR A 269 4.54 -2.34 -40.45
N LEU A 270 4.05 -1.57 -39.47
CA LEU A 270 4.04 -0.11 -39.53
C LEU A 270 5.45 0.49 -39.59
N ARG A 271 6.39 -0.07 -38.81
CA ARG A 271 7.80 0.36 -38.85
C ARG A 271 8.43 0.05 -40.21
N ALA A 272 8.10 -1.08 -40.82
CA ALA A 272 8.57 -1.42 -42.17
C ALA A 272 8.01 -0.46 -43.24
N ILE A 273 6.73 -0.07 -43.17
CA ILE A 273 6.16 0.96 -44.05
C ILE A 273 6.90 2.28 -43.90
N TRP A 274 7.12 2.71 -42.65
CA TRP A 274 7.77 3.99 -42.37
C TRP A 274 9.23 3.99 -42.85
N GLN A 275 9.98 2.91 -42.60
CA GLN A 275 11.34 2.75 -43.10
C GLN A 275 11.40 2.69 -44.63
N ASN A 276 10.45 2.03 -45.29
CA ASN A 276 10.39 1.98 -46.75
C ASN A 276 10.08 3.36 -47.35
N LYS A 277 9.18 4.15 -46.73
CA LYS A 277 8.95 5.54 -47.12
C LYS A 277 10.19 6.42 -46.91
N ALA A 278 10.86 6.31 -45.77
CA ALA A 278 12.09 7.05 -45.49
C ALA A 278 13.20 6.71 -46.50
N ARG A 279 13.38 5.42 -46.81
CA ARG A 279 14.32 4.97 -47.85
C ARG A 279 13.94 5.47 -49.24
N ALA A 280 12.65 5.51 -49.58
CA ALA A 280 12.19 6.05 -50.86
C ALA A 280 12.45 7.55 -50.98
N VAL A 281 12.25 8.32 -49.91
CA VAL A 281 12.59 9.76 -49.86
C VAL A 281 14.10 9.99 -49.99
N VAL A 282 14.92 9.20 -49.31
CA VAL A 282 16.39 9.25 -49.43
C VAL A 282 16.85 8.82 -50.82
N ALA A 283 16.24 7.80 -51.43
CA ALA A 283 16.53 7.36 -52.79
C ALA A 283 16.16 8.41 -53.83
N LEU A 284 15.02 9.10 -53.67
CA LEU A 284 14.62 10.24 -54.51
C LEU A 284 15.55 11.46 -54.37
N GLN A 285 16.24 11.59 -53.23
CA GLN A 285 17.28 12.61 -53.02
C GLN A 285 18.65 12.16 -53.54
N ALA A 286 18.90 10.84 -53.62
CA ALA A 286 20.16 10.24 -54.05
C ALA A 286 20.25 9.99 -55.57
N THR A 287 19.23 10.28 -56.36
CA THR A 287 19.23 10.17 -57.83
C THR A 287 20.13 11.19 -58.55
N ALA A 288 21.22 11.66 -57.92
CA ALA A 288 22.30 12.36 -58.59
C ALA A 288 23.54 11.49 -58.82
N GLU A 289 23.86 10.49 -57.99
CA GLU A 289 25.06 9.66 -58.20
C GLU A 289 24.88 8.20 -57.74
N THR A 290 25.13 7.28 -58.68
CA THR A 290 25.35 5.82 -58.56
C THR A 290 24.16 4.87 -58.32
N GLU A 291 23.96 3.98 -59.30
CA GLU A 291 23.09 2.80 -59.30
C GLU A 291 23.60 1.73 -58.32
N HIS A 292 23.08 1.69 -57.10
CA HIS A 292 23.02 0.44 -56.32
C HIS A 292 21.74 0.44 -55.47
N VAL A 293 20.67 -0.10 -56.04
CA VAL A 293 19.41 -0.34 -55.31
C VAL A 293 19.59 -1.61 -54.47
N PRO A 294 19.51 -1.55 -53.12
CA PRO A 294 19.64 -2.73 -52.29
C PRO A 294 18.42 -3.65 -52.46
N PRO A 295 18.57 -4.98 -52.27
CA PRO A 295 17.53 -5.96 -52.58
C PRO A 295 16.25 -5.74 -51.74
N SER A 296 15.09 -5.92 -52.39
CA SER A 296 13.78 -5.86 -51.76
C SER A 296 13.60 -7.05 -50.81
N ASN A 297 13.32 -6.76 -49.55
CA ASN A 297 13.20 -7.76 -48.49
C ASN A 297 11.97 -8.66 -48.78
N HIS A 298 12.19 -9.91 -49.22
CA HIS A 298 11.15 -10.86 -49.67
C HIS A 298 10.18 -11.35 -48.56
N ASN A 299 10.34 -10.89 -47.32
CA ASN A 299 9.46 -11.19 -46.19
C ASN A 299 8.66 -9.95 -45.74
N ALA A 300 8.05 -9.22 -46.69
CA ALA A 300 7.16 -8.11 -46.35
C ALA A 300 5.88 -8.65 -45.70
N LEU A 301 5.73 -8.44 -44.38
CA LEU A 301 4.47 -8.68 -43.68
C LEU A 301 3.35 -7.92 -44.41
N THR A 302 2.24 -8.60 -44.71
CA THR A 302 1.01 -7.94 -45.17
C THR A 302 0.18 -7.52 -43.95
N LEU A 303 -0.66 -6.48 -44.06
CA LEU A 303 -1.53 -6.03 -42.96
C LEU A 303 -2.37 -7.18 -42.38
N SER A 304 -2.95 -8.01 -43.25
CA SER A 304 -3.74 -9.18 -42.84
C SER A 304 -2.91 -10.22 -42.10
N SER A 305 -1.70 -10.54 -42.58
CA SER A 305 -0.79 -11.46 -41.88
C SER A 305 -0.34 -10.91 -40.52
N ALA A 306 -0.10 -9.59 -40.42
CA ALA A 306 0.29 -8.93 -39.18
C ALA A 306 -0.85 -8.95 -38.14
N LEU A 307 -2.08 -8.60 -38.56
CA LEU A 307 -3.26 -8.68 -37.70
C LEU A 307 -3.54 -10.11 -37.24
N TRP A 308 -3.41 -11.10 -38.12
CA TRP A 308 -3.61 -12.52 -37.77
C TRP A 308 -2.56 -13.02 -36.77
N LEU A 309 -1.29 -12.66 -36.96
CA LEU A 309 -0.20 -12.99 -36.04
C LEU A 309 -0.40 -12.36 -34.66
N ASP A 310 -0.89 -11.11 -34.59
CA ASP A 310 -1.17 -10.46 -33.30
C ASP A 310 -2.41 -11.04 -32.63
N LEU A 311 -3.45 -11.41 -33.38
CA LEU A 311 -4.64 -12.07 -32.83
C LEU A 311 -4.31 -13.44 -32.23
N THR A 312 -3.55 -14.25 -32.98
CA THR A 312 -3.07 -15.56 -32.49
C THR A 312 -2.06 -15.40 -31.35
N GLY A 313 -1.25 -14.33 -31.39
CA GLY A 313 -0.36 -13.91 -30.31
C GLY A 313 -1.12 -13.57 -29.02
N LEU A 314 -2.27 -12.89 -29.11
CA LEU A 314 -3.11 -12.56 -27.97
C LEU A 314 -3.71 -13.81 -27.32
N VAL A 315 -4.17 -14.77 -28.12
CA VAL A 315 -4.66 -16.07 -27.60
C VAL A 315 -3.54 -16.84 -26.92
N ARG A 316 -2.33 -16.84 -27.51
CA ARG A 316 -1.14 -17.46 -26.89
C ARG A 316 -0.78 -16.76 -25.59
N TRP A 317 -0.78 -15.42 -25.56
CA TRP A 317 -0.50 -14.63 -24.37
C TRP A 317 -1.46 -14.96 -23.24
N TYR A 318 -2.77 -15.04 -23.53
CA TYR A 318 -3.76 -15.43 -22.55
C TYR A 318 -3.51 -16.86 -22.02
N ARG A 319 -3.30 -17.84 -22.91
CA ARG A 319 -3.15 -19.24 -22.51
C ARG A 319 -1.82 -19.56 -21.81
N VAL A 320 -0.75 -18.87 -22.15
CA VAL A 320 0.60 -19.18 -21.66
C VAL A 320 1.01 -18.20 -20.56
N GLU A 321 0.95 -16.89 -20.85
CA GLU A 321 1.45 -15.87 -19.93
C GLU A 321 0.46 -15.58 -18.79
N VAL A 322 -0.82 -15.35 -19.09
CA VAL A 322 -1.82 -15.04 -18.04
C VAL A 322 -2.08 -16.26 -17.17
N LEU A 323 -2.32 -17.44 -17.75
CA LEU A 323 -2.50 -18.67 -16.96
C LEU A 323 -1.20 -19.10 -16.25
N GLY A 324 -0.03 -18.84 -16.83
CA GLY A 324 1.27 -19.06 -16.19
C GLY A 324 1.42 -18.21 -14.94
N ALA A 325 1.14 -16.91 -15.04
CA ALA A 325 1.14 -15.99 -13.90
C ALA A 325 0.12 -16.40 -12.83
N LEU A 326 -1.10 -16.78 -13.23
CA LEU A 326 -2.14 -17.24 -12.31
C LEU A 326 -1.70 -18.50 -11.52
N ARG A 327 -1.08 -19.47 -12.20
CA ARG A 327 -0.53 -20.67 -11.54
C ARG A 327 0.61 -20.32 -10.60
N ALA A 328 1.48 -19.38 -10.97
CA ALA A 328 2.58 -18.94 -10.12
C ALA A 328 2.07 -18.25 -8.84
N MET A 329 0.94 -17.53 -8.93
CA MET A 329 0.30 -16.86 -7.79
C MET A 329 -0.69 -17.74 -7.01
N ARG A 330 -0.83 -19.04 -7.31
CA ARG A 330 -1.86 -19.91 -6.69
C ARG A 330 -1.84 -19.91 -5.15
N THR A 331 -0.65 -19.86 -4.56
CA THR A 331 -0.47 -19.86 -3.10
C THR A 331 -0.92 -18.53 -2.52
N ALA A 332 -0.49 -17.43 -3.12
CA ALA A 332 -0.95 -16.09 -2.75
C ALA A 332 -2.48 -16.00 -2.87
N PHE A 333 -3.06 -16.53 -3.96
CA PHE A 333 -4.51 -16.60 -4.14
C PHE A 333 -5.22 -17.35 -3.02
N SER A 334 -4.75 -18.55 -2.67
CA SER A 334 -5.36 -19.33 -1.59
C SER A 334 -5.28 -18.62 -0.24
N LEU A 335 -4.16 -17.95 0.05
CA LEU A 335 -3.98 -17.20 1.29
C LEU A 335 -4.87 -15.96 1.32
N THR A 336 -4.91 -15.18 0.24
CA THR A 336 -5.75 -13.98 0.14
C THR A 336 -7.23 -14.31 0.22
N LEU A 337 -7.68 -15.38 -0.44
CA LEU A 337 -9.06 -15.87 -0.32
C LEU A 337 -9.39 -16.24 1.13
N LEU A 338 -8.52 -17.01 1.79
CA LEU A 338 -8.70 -17.38 3.19
C LEU A 338 -8.76 -16.15 4.10
N MET A 339 -7.83 -15.20 3.91
CA MET A 339 -7.79 -13.94 4.65
C MET A 339 -9.07 -13.11 4.45
N GLY A 340 -9.59 -13.03 3.21
CA GLY A 340 -10.84 -12.33 2.91
C GLY A 340 -12.05 -12.97 3.59
N ILE A 341 -12.16 -14.30 3.56
CA ILE A 341 -13.24 -15.03 4.25
C ILE A 341 -13.15 -14.81 5.76
N ILE A 342 -11.96 -14.94 6.35
CA ILE A 342 -11.75 -14.71 7.78
C ILE A 342 -12.10 -13.27 8.15
N GLY A 343 -11.64 -12.28 7.37
CA GLY A 343 -11.93 -10.86 7.63
C GLY A 343 -13.43 -10.56 7.59
N LEU A 344 -14.14 -11.08 6.58
CA LEU A 344 -15.59 -10.94 6.47
C LEU A 344 -16.33 -11.57 7.66
N VAL A 345 -15.97 -12.79 8.05
CA VAL A 345 -16.60 -13.51 9.17
C VAL A 345 -16.31 -12.82 10.50
N ILE A 346 -15.06 -12.43 10.76
CA ILE A 346 -14.69 -11.71 11.98
C ILE A 346 -15.48 -10.40 12.08
N ALA A 347 -15.57 -9.63 10.99
CA ALA A 347 -16.31 -8.38 11.00
C ALA A 347 -17.81 -8.59 11.22
N TYR A 348 -18.41 -9.60 10.56
CA TYR A 348 -19.80 -9.97 10.77
C TYR A 348 -20.07 -10.31 12.23
N VAL A 349 -19.28 -11.24 12.81
CA VAL A 349 -19.44 -11.68 14.21
C VAL A 349 -19.19 -10.52 15.17
N TYR A 350 -18.17 -9.71 14.94
CA TYR A 350 -17.87 -8.57 15.79
C TYR A 350 -19.02 -7.56 15.81
N VAL A 351 -19.56 -7.19 14.65
CA VAL A 351 -20.70 -6.27 14.58
C VAL A 351 -21.91 -6.92 15.25
N ASP A 352 -22.25 -8.15 14.90
CA ASP A 352 -23.37 -8.92 15.46
C ASP A 352 -23.31 -8.97 16.99
N MET A 353 -22.19 -9.37 17.59
CA MET A 353 -22.02 -9.43 19.05
C MET A 353 -22.19 -8.08 19.75
N ASN A 354 -21.96 -6.97 19.05
CA ASN A 354 -22.12 -5.61 19.56
C ASN A 354 -23.48 -4.99 19.20
N LEU A 355 -24.34 -5.68 18.44
CA LEU A 355 -25.69 -5.21 18.18
C LEU A 355 -26.54 -5.33 19.45
N PRO A 356 -27.33 -4.29 19.78
CA PRO A 356 -28.27 -4.35 20.90
C PRO A 356 -29.44 -5.27 20.56
N HIS A 357 -29.28 -6.58 20.80
CA HIS A 357 -30.31 -7.59 20.53
C HIS A 357 -31.58 -7.42 21.37
N ASN A 358 -31.47 -6.75 22.53
CA ASN A 358 -32.52 -6.71 23.55
C ASN A 358 -32.95 -5.28 23.95
N VAL A 359 -32.45 -4.25 23.25
CA VAL A 359 -32.83 -2.86 23.49
C VAL A 359 -33.52 -2.36 22.24
N SER A 360 -34.81 -2.04 22.34
CA SER A 360 -35.53 -1.30 21.31
C SER A 360 -34.77 0.00 21.06
N LEU A 361 -34.10 0.08 19.90
CA LEU A 361 -33.49 1.33 19.45
C LEU A 361 -34.56 2.42 19.50
N PRO A 362 -34.24 3.63 19.98
CA PRO A 362 -35.13 4.77 19.84
C PRO A 362 -35.59 4.88 18.37
N GLU A 363 -36.87 5.18 18.13
CA GLU A 363 -37.44 5.18 16.78
C GLU A 363 -36.65 6.06 15.79
N GLU A 364 -36.06 7.16 16.25
CA GLU A 364 -35.17 8.00 15.43
C GLU A 364 -33.89 7.27 15.01
N THR A 365 -33.20 6.61 15.94
CA THR A 365 -31.95 5.87 15.66
C THR A 365 -32.22 4.67 14.76
N ALA A 366 -33.35 4.00 14.93
CA ALA A 366 -33.78 2.92 14.04
C ALA A 366 -34.05 3.45 12.63
N ARG A 367 -34.78 4.56 12.48
CA ARG A 367 -35.06 5.18 11.18
C ARG A 367 -33.80 5.69 10.49
N ASP A 368 -32.84 6.25 11.23
CA ASP A 368 -31.57 6.70 10.69
C ASP A 368 -30.68 5.53 10.28
N ALA A 369 -30.65 4.44 11.04
CA ALA A 369 -29.97 3.21 10.66
C ALA A 369 -30.59 2.59 9.39
N VAL A 370 -31.92 2.55 9.30
CA VAL A 370 -32.66 2.10 8.11
C VAL A 370 -32.31 2.97 6.90
N ARG A 371 -32.29 4.30 7.06
CA ARG A 371 -31.89 5.24 5.99
C ARG A 371 -30.44 5.05 5.59
N ALA A 372 -29.52 4.86 6.53
CA ALA A 372 -28.10 4.66 6.24
C ALA A 372 -27.88 3.33 5.49
N ILE A 373 -28.50 2.24 5.95
CA ILE A 373 -28.44 0.92 5.30
C ILE A 373 -29.10 0.98 3.91
N ARG A 374 -30.24 1.67 3.78
CA ARG A 374 -30.89 1.91 2.49
C ARG A 374 -30.02 2.77 1.57
N ALA A 375 -29.34 3.79 2.09
CA ALA A 375 -28.42 4.63 1.31
C ALA A 375 -27.22 3.83 0.80
N LEU A 376 -26.64 2.97 1.65
CA LEU A 376 -25.55 2.06 1.30
C LEU A 376 -25.94 0.95 0.32
N LEU A 377 -27.18 0.44 0.39
CA LEU A 377 -27.63 -0.68 -0.44
C LEU A 377 -28.37 -0.25 -1.72
N ILE A 378 -29.04 0.90 -1.72
CA ILE A 378 -30.04 1.29 -2.73
C ILE A 378 -29.78 2.72 -3.28
N THR A 379 -29.66 3.72 -2.41
CA THR A 379 -29.91 5.11 -2.82
C THR A 379 -28.79 5.77 -3.62
N ASP A 380 -27.51 5.40 -3.42
CA ASP A 380 -26.41 6.02 -4.19
C ASP A 380 -26.45 5.62 -5.68
N ASN A 381 -27.01 4.45 -5.99
CA ASN A 381 -27.02 3.90 -7.36
C ASN A 381 -28.28 4.25 -8.17
N GLN A 382 -29.44 4.44 -7.52
CA GLN A 382 -30.73 4.64 -8.21
C GLN A 382 -31.13 6.11 -8.41
N GLU A 383 -30.85 7.02 -7.47
CA GLU A 383 -31.28 8.42 -7.62
C GLU A 383 -30.38 9.22 -8.58
N MET A 384 -29.13 8.80 -8.79
CA MET A 384 -28.19 9.43 -9.73
C MET A 384 -28.11 8.77 -11.12
N GLY A 385 -28.78 7.63 -11.35
CA GLY A 385 -28.66 6.90 -12.62
C GLY A 385 -27.21 6.58 -12.97
N LEU A 386 -26.45 6.05 -12.00
CA LEU A 386 -25.02 5.78 -12.18
C LEU A 386 -24.83 4.81 -13.35
N SER A 387 -24.24 5.31 -14.42
CA SER A 387 -23.88 4.51 -15.60
C SER A 387 -22.97 3.35 -15.18
N ALA A 388 -23.09 2.21 -15.85
CA ALA A 388 -22.17 1.08 -15.70
C ALA A 388 -20.69 1.50 -15.80
N SER A 389 -20.41 2.55 -16.58
CA SER A 389 -19.06 3.14 -16.67
C SER A 389 -18.58 3.74 -15.34
N THR A 390 -19.47 4.39 -14.59
CA THR A 390 -19.11 5.04 -13.31
C THR A 390 -18.79 3.99 -12.24
N LEU A 391 -19.61 2.94 -12.15
CA LEU A 391 -19.38 1.81 -11.24
C LEU A 391 -18.08 1.07 -11.59
N PHE A 392 -17.86 0.80 -12.89
CA PHE A 392 -16.59 0.24 -13.37
C PHE A 392 -15.38 1.10 -12.95
N TRP A 393 -15.42 2.42 -13.19
CA TRP A 393 -14.31 3.30 -12.82
C TRP A 393 -14.10 3.42 -11.31
N HIS A 394 -15.17 3.36 -10.53
CA HIS A 394 -15.10 3.35 -9.07
C HIS A 394 -14.32 2.12 -8.56
N ASN A 395 -14.73 0.92 -8.99
CA ASN A 395 -14.12 -0.33 -8.54
C ASN A 395 -12.71 -0.50 -9.12
N LEU A 396 -12.48 -0.09 -10.38
CA LEU A 396 -11.15 -0.09 -10.98
C LEU A 396 -10.20 0.83 -10.22
N ARG A 397 -10.64 2.04 -9.84
CA ARG A 397 -9.82 2.99 -9.05
C ARG A 397 -9.50 2.42 -7.68
N ALA A 398 -10.47 1.78 -7.02
CA ALA A 398 -10.25 1.13 -5.73
C ALA A 398 -9.19 0.03 -5.81
N GLU A 399 -9.27 -0.86 -6.81
CA GLU A 399 -8.25 -1.90 -7.02
C GLU A 399 -6.88 -1.32 -7.39
N LEU A 400 -6.81 -0.30 -8.24
CA LEU A 400 -5.55 0.38 -8.57
C LEU A 400 -4.91 1.04 -7.35
N LEU A 401 -5.71 1.67 -6.50
CA LEU A 401 -5.23 2.28 -5.26
C LEU A 401 -4.72 1.21 -4.29
N MET A 402 -5.45 0.09 -4.15
CA MET A 402 -4.99 -1.08 -3.38
C MET A 402 -3.65 -1.61 -3.91
N ILE A 403 -3.50 -1.77 -5.22
CA ILE A 403 -2.24 -2.21 -5.85
C ILE A 403 -1.12 -1.21 -5.58
N ALA A 404 -1.38 0.08 -5.72
CA ALA A 404 -0.40 1.14 -5.45
C ALA A 404 0.04 1.14 -3.98
N LEU A 405 -0.91 1.11 -3.04
CA LEU A 405 -0.63 0.98 -1.61
C LEU A 405 0.20 -0.27 -1.31
N GLY A 406 -0.18 -1.40 -1.91
CA GLY A 406 0.55 -2.65 -1.83
C GLY A 406 1.99 -2.53 -2.33
N PHE A 407 2.20 -1.91 -3.48
CA PHE A 407 3.52 -1.71 -4.07
C PHE A 407 4.46 -0.93 -3.14
N PHE A 408 4.00 0.19 -2.59
CA PHE A 408 4.82 1.04 -1.71
C PHE A 408 5.04 0.45 -0.31
N SER A 409 4.24 -0.54 0.08
CA SER A 409 4.28 -1.17 1.41
C SER A 409 4.71 -2.62 1.39
N PHE A 410 5.33 -3.09 0.30
CA PHE A 410 5.75 -4.48 0.16
C PHE A 410 4.61 -5.48 0.43
N GLY A 411 3.40 -5.14 -0.02
CA GLY A 411 2.20 -5.96 0.04
C GLY A 411 1.22 -5.58 1.16
N VAL A 412 1.68 -5.00 2.27
CA VAL A 412 0.86 -4.95 3.49
C VAL A 412 -0.32 -3.99 3.40
N LEU A 413 -0.13 -2.74 2.99
CA LEU A 413 -1.24 -1.77 2.91
C LEU A 413 -2.29 -2.16 1.88
N GLY A 414 -1.88 -2.78 0.77
CA GLY A 414 -2.84 -3.29 -0.19
C GLY A 414 -3.65 -4.47 0.40
N ILE A 415 -3.03 -5.36 1.17
CA ILE A 415 -3.75 -6.42 1.88
C ILE A 415 -4.66 -5.86 2.99
N LEU A 416 -4.26 -4.81 3.70
CA LEU A 416 -5.13 -4.14 4.67
C LEU A 416 -6.33 -3.47 3.98
N ALA A 417 -6.12 -2.79 2.85
CA ALA A 417 -7.22 -2.21 2.06
C ALA A 417 -8.19 -3.29 1.56
N PHE A 418 -7.67 -4.44 1.10
CA PHE A 418 -8.47 -5.61 0.76
C PHE A 418 -9.28 -6.12 1.95
N LEU A 419 -8.64 -6.33 3.10
CA LEU A 419 -9.31 -6.80 4.31
C LEU A 419 -10.36 -5.81 4.82
N MET A 420 -10.11 -4.51 4.72
CA MET A 420 -11.05 -3.46 5.07
C MET A 420 -12.31 -3.56 4.21
N ASN A 421 -12.16 -3.76 2.89
CA ASN A 421 -13.30 -3.93 1.98
C ASN A 421 -14.15 -5.16 2.36
N PHE A 422 -13.51 -6.33 2.57
CA PHE A 422 -14.21 -7.55 3.00
C PHE A 422 -14.85 -7.42 4.39
N SER A 423 -14.20 -6.70 5.30
CA SER A 423 -14.71 -6.43 6.65
C SER A 423 -15.93 -5.51 6.60
N LEU A 424 -15.92 -4.50 5.72
CA LEU A 424 -17.05 -3.62 5.50
C LEU A 424 -18.27 -4.41 5.00
N VAL A 425 -18.07 -5.30 4.02
CA VAL A 425 -19.13 -6.20 3.55
C VAL A 425 -19.69 -7.04 4.71
N GLY A 426 -18.83 -7.67 5.51
CA GLY A 426 -19.26 -8.45 6.68
C GLY A 426 -20.04 -7.62 7.71
N GLY A 427 -19.57 -6.42 8.02
CA GLY A 427 -20.22 -5.51 8.96
C GLY A 427 -21.57 -4.99 8.46
N VAL A 428 -21.69 -4.63 7.18
CA VAL A 428 -22.96 -4.19 6.58
C VAL A 428 -23.98 -5.34 6.60
N LEU A 429 -23.55 -6.57 6.29
CA LEU A 429 -24.43 -7.74 6.37
C LEU A 429 -24.94 -7.96 7.80
N ALA A 430 -24.09 -7.85 8.82
CA ALA A 430 -24.52 -7.95 10.21
C ALA A 430 -25.50 -6.81 10.57
N ALA A 431 -25.21 -5.58 10.18
CA ALA A 431 -26.04 -4.41 10.46
C ALA A 431 -27.45 -4.49 9.86
N THR A 432 -27.65 -5.25 8.77
CA THR A 432 -28.99 -5.42 8.17
C THR A 432 -30.01 -6.07 9.12
N GLN A 433 -29.53 -6.81 10.13
CA GLN A 433 -30.37 -7.40 11.18
C GLN A 433 -31.08 -6.33 12.04
N LEU A 434 -30.49 -5.13 12.17
CA LEU A 434 -31.11 -4.00 12.88
C LEU A 434 -32.41 -3.53 12.24
N VAL A 435 -32.55 -3.77 10.93
CA VAL A 435 -33.73 -3.38 10.14
C VAL A 435 -34.69 -4.56 9.95
N GLY A 436 -34.39 -5.71 10.57
CA GLY A 436 -35.16 -6.95 10.38
C GLY A 436 -34.97 -7.59 9.00
N LEU A 437 -33.92 -7.22 8.26
CA LEU A 437 -33.57 -7.86 7.00
C LEU A 437 -32.70 -9.09 7.25
N SER A 438 -32.96 -10.16 6.50
CA SER A 438 -32.10 -11.36 6.54
C SER A 438 -30.76 -11.05 5.86
N PRO A 439 -29.61 -11.21 6.57
CA PRO A 439 -28.28 -10.98 5.98
C PRO A 439 -28.04 -11.84 4.74
N ALA A 440 -28.50 -13.10 4.77
CA ALA A 440 -28.37 -14.01 3.64
C ALA A 440 -29.15 -13.52 2.41
N MET A 441 -30.35 -12.98 2.61
CA MET A 441 -31.14 -12.42 1.52
C MET A 441 -30.48 -11.16 0.94
N VAL A 442 -29.97 -10.27 1.79
CA VAL A 442 -29.24 -9.06 1.36
C VAL A 442 -27.98 -9.44 0.59
N PHE A 443 -27.23 -10.46 1.04
CA PHE A 443 -26.07 -10.96 0.32
C PHE A 443 -26.45 -11.48 -1.08
N VAL A 444 -27.46 -12.37 -1.16
CA VAL A 444 -27.86 -13.00 -2.43
C VAL A 444 -28.49 -12.01 -3.41
N ALA A 445 -29.28 -11.05 -2.92
CA ALA A 445 -30.00 -10.12 -3.78
C ALA A 445 -29.22 -8.83 -4.08
N GLY A 446 -28.41 -8.38 -3.11
CA GLY A 446 -27.71 -7.09 -3.16
C GLY A 446 -26.26 -7.19 -3.58
N ILE A 447 -25.54 -8.24 -3.18
CA ILE A 447 -24.08 -8.34 -3.39
C ILE A 447 -23.75 -9.39 -4.47
N LEU A 448 -24.31 -10.58 -4.36
CA LEU A 448 -23.95 -11.73 -5.20
C LEU A 448 -24.08 -11.48 -6.72
N PRO A 449 -25.11 -10.79 -7.26
CA PRO A 449 -25.30 -10.68 -8.70
C PRO A 449 -24.07 -10.10 -9.41
N HIS A 450 -23.52 -9.00 -8.91
CA HIS A 450 -22.30 -8.38 -9.42
C HIS A 450 -21.04 -8.95 -8.73
N GLY A 451 -21.15 -9.33 -7.45
CA GLY A 451 -20.08 -9.89 -6.64
C GLY A 451 -19.47 -11.20 -7.16
N VAL A 452 -20.21 -11.98 -7.96
CA VAL A 452 -19.65 -13.15 -8.67
C VAL A 452 -18.50 -12.77 -9.60
N PHE A 453 -18.45 -11.53 -10.09
CA PHE A 453 -17.37 -11.02 -10.95
C PHE A 453 -16.41 -10.12 -10.17
N GLU A 454 -16.92 -9.24 -9.31
CA GLU A 454 -16.11 -8.31 -8.54
C GLU A 454 -15.23 -9.01 -7.50
N LEU A 455 -15.78 -9.97 -6.73
CA LEU A 455 -15.04 -10.64 -5.66
C LEU A 455 -13.82 -11.42 -6.21
N PRO A 456 -13.93 -12.22 -7.30
CA PRO A 456 -12.74 -12.83 -7.90
C PRO A 456 -11.72 -11.81 -8.40
N SER A 457 -12.16 -10.67 -8.96
CA SER A 457 -11.27 -9.61 -9.42
C SER A 457 -10.42 -9.04 -8.28
N VAL A 458 -11.08 -8.58 -7.22
CA VAL A 458 -10.39 -7.93 -6.09
C VAL A 458 -9.51 -8.93 -5.33
N ILE A 459 -9.93 -10.19 -5.21
CA ILE A 459 -9.10 -11.26 -4.62
C ILE A 459 -7.85 -11.49 -5.49
N LEU A 460 -7.97 -11.58 -6.81
CA LEU A 460 -6.81 -11.73 -7.70
C LEU A 460 -5.86 -10.54 -7.64
N ALA A 461 -6.39 -9.32 -7.63
CA ALA A 461 -5.58 -8.11 -7.48
C ALA A 461 -4.83 -8.10 -6.15
N ALA A 462 -5.51 -8.39 -5.03
CA ALA A 462 -4.90 -8.51 -3.71
C ALA A 462 -3.89 -9.68 -3.63
N SER A 463 -4.13 -10.78 -4.36
CA SER A 463 -3.18 -11.89 -4.46
C SER A 463 -1.89 -11.47 -5.15
N GLY A 464 -2.00 -10.68 -6.22
CA GLY A 464 -0.84 -10.07 -6.88
C GLY A 464 -0.04 -9.19 -5.92
N VAL A 465 -0.73 -8.40 -5.10
CA VAL A 465 -0.10 -7.56 -4.06
C VAL A 465 0.65 -8.40 -3.02
N LEU A 466 0.02 -9.46 -2.49
CA LEU A 466 0.69 -10.37 -1.54
C LEU A 466 1.89 -11.05 -2.19
N TYR A 467 1.73 -11.52 -3.42
CA TYR A 467 2.77 -12.18 -4.19
C TYR A 467 3.98 -11.28 -4.45
N LEU A 468 3.76 -10.00 -4.75
CA LEU A 468 4.81 -8.98 -4.83
C LEU A 468 5.58 -8.88 -3.52
N GLY A 469 4.86 -8.74 -2.40
CA GLY A 469 5.49 -8.67 -1.07
C GLY A 469 6.38 -9.88 -0.77
N VAL A 470 5.88 -11.09 -1.04
CA VAL A 470 6.63 -12.35 -0.81
C VAL A 470 7.86 -12.45 -1.71
N ARG A 471 7.75 -12.12 -3.01
CA ARG A 471 8.87 -12.20 -3.95
C ARG A 471 9.95 -11.14 -3.71
N LEU A 472 9.61 -10.02 -3.09
CA LEU A 472 10.62 -9.04 -2.67
C LEU A 472 11.41 -9.54 -1.46
N VAL A 473 10.76 -10.26 -0.53
CA VAL A 473 11.43 -10.90 0.62
C VAL A 473 12.26 -12.11 0.21
N THR A 474 11.84 -12.83 -0.84
CA THR A 474 12.55 -13.98 -1.40
C THR A 474 12.69 -13.83 -2.92
N PRO A 475 13.73 -13.10 -3.38
CA PRO A 475 13.94 -12.87 -4.81
C PRO A 475 14.13 -14.15 -5.60
N LEU A 476 13.86 -14.07 -6.90
CA LEU A 476 14.05 -15.19 -7.82
C LEU A 476 15.54 -15.58 -7.87
N GLU A 477 15.82 -16.88 -7.93
CA GLU A 477 17.18 -17.41 -7.99
C GLU A 477 17.96 -16.78 -9.16
N GLY A 478 19.15 -16.24 -8.86
CA GLY A 478 20.01 -15.60 -9.86
C GLY A 478 19.54 -14.25 -10.37
N LYS A 479 18.48 -13.65 -9.81
CA LYS A 479 17.97 -12.32 -10.17
C LYS A 479 18.22 -11.29 -9.08
N THR A 480 18.38 -10.03 -9.49
CA THR A 480 18.42 -8.90 -8.56
C THR A 480 17.02 -8.58 -8.00
N ILE A 481 16.96 -7.75 -6.94
CA ILE A 481 15.70 -7.25 -6.38
C ILE A 481 14.94 -6.45 -7.44
N GLY A 482 15.64 -5.57 -8.16
CA GLY A 482 15.05 -4.76 -9.24
C GLY A 482 14.51 -5.63 -10.38
N GLU A 483 15.25 -6.65 -10.82
CA GLU A 483 14.76 -7.62 -11.81
C GLU A 483 13.53 -8.37 -11.31
N THR A 484 13.57 -8.87 -10.08
CA THR A 484 12.45 -9.60 -9.49
C THR A 484 11.21 -8.70 -9.38
N LEU A 485 11.39 -7.43 -9.00
CA LEU A 485 10.33 -6.43 -8.96
C LEU A 485 9.68 -6.26 -10.34
N ILE A 486 10.48 -6.05 -11.38
CA ILE A 486 9.99 -5.83 -12.75
C ILE A 486 9.25 -7.06 -13.27
N ILE A 487 9.81 -8.25 -13.09
CA ILE A 487 9.19 -9.51 -13.52
C ILE A 487 7.86 -9.73 -12.78
N THR A 488 7.85 -9.46 -11.47
CA THR A 488 6.65 -9.66 -10.64
C THR A 488 5.56 -8.65 -10.96
N LEU A 489 5.93 -7.38 -11.23
CA LEU A 489 5.01 -6.36 -11.75
C LEU A 489 4.39 -6.79 -13.09
N ALA A 490 5.19 -7.37 -13.99
CA ALA A 490 4.68 -7.88 -15.25
C ALA A 490 3.67 -9.02 -15.02
N ASP A 491 3.97 -9.97 -14.14
CA ASP A 491 3.04 -11.05 -13.78
C ASP A 491 1.72 -10.52 -13.18
N MET A 492 1.79 -9.52 -12.31
CA MET A 492 0.60 -8.86 -11.76
C MET A 492 -0.22 -8.18 -12.84
N LEU A 493 0.44 -7.44 -13.73
CA LEU A 493 -0.25 -6.68 -14.78
C LEU A 493 -0.90 -7.61 -15.81
N LYS A 494 -0.33 -8.79 -16.09
CA LYS A 494 -0.97 -9.82 -16.92
C LYS A 494 -2.32 -10.24 -16.36
N ILE A 495 -2.38 -10.54 -15.07
CA ILE A 495 -3.62 -10.95 -14.39
C ILE A 495 -4.60 -9.78 -14.30
N PHE A 496 -4.10 -8.59 -13.97
CA PHE A 496 -4.95 -7.41 -13.82
C PHE A 496 -5.63 -7.03 -15.14
N ILE A 497 -4.86 -6.91 -16.23
CA ILE A 497 -5.41 -6.58 -17.56
C ILE A 497 -6.17 -7.76 -18.16
N GLY A 498 -5.64 -8.97 -18.04
CA GLY A 498 -6.19 -10.16 -18.68
C GLY A 498 -7.43 -10.74 -18.00
N ILE A 499 -7.62 -10.50 -16.69
CA ILE A 499 -8.69 -11.10 -15.89
C ILE A 499 -9.46 -10.05 -15.08
N CYS A 500 -8.80 -9.27 -14.21
CA CYS A 500 -9.48 -8.34 -13.30
C CYS A 500 -10.30 -7.28 -14.05
N VAL A 501 -9.70 -6.58 -15.01
CA VAL A 501 -10.40 -5.53 -15.78
C VAL A 501 -11.64 -6.07 -16.52
N PRO A 502 -11.58 -7.19 -17.27
CA PRO A 502 -12.77 -7.81 -17.84
C PRO A 502 -13.85 -8.18 -16.82
N LEU A 503 -13.46 -8.72 -15.65
CA LEU A 503 -14.41 -9.06 -14.60
C LEU A 503 -15.09 -7.82 -14.02
N LEU A 504 -14.34 -6.75 -13.75
CA LEU A 504 -14.90 -5.48 -13.27
C LEU A 504 -15.86 -4.84 -14.27
N LEU A 505 -15.56 -4.95 -15.57
CA LEU A 505 -16.45 -4.46 -16.62
C LEU A 505 -17.79 -5.21 -16.59
N LEU A 506 -17.74 -6.54 -16.46
CA LEU A 506 -18.96 -7.36 -16.31
C LEU A 506 -19.69 -7.06 -15.01
N ALA A 507 -18.96 -6.89 -13.90
CA ALA A 507 -19.53 -6.52 -12.60
C ALA A 507 -20.31 -5.20 -12.69
N GLY A 508 -19.70 -4.13 -13.23
CA GLY A 508 -20.35 -2.82 -13.37
C GLY A 508 -21.56 -2.83 -14.30
N LEU A 509 -21.54 -3.65 -15.36
CA LEU A 509 -22.71 -3.85 -16.22
C LEU A 509 -23.87 -4.51 -15.47
N ILE A 510 -23.59 -5.53 -14.67
CA ILE A 510 -24.59 -6.24 -13.86
C ILE A 510 -25.09 -5.37 -12.71
N GLU A 511 -24.20 -4.65 -12.05
CA GLU A 511 -24.52 -3.75 -10.96
C GLU A 511 -25.41 -2.59 -11.39
N ALA A 512 -25.19 -2.01 -12.58
CA ALA A 512 -26.04 -0.95 -13.09
C ALA A 512 -27.45 -1.44 -13.51
N HIS A 513 -27.57 -2.66 -14.07
CA HIS A 513 -28.80 -3.09 -14.76
C HIS A 513 -29.59 -4.18 -14.03
N LEU A 514 -28.92 -5.10 -13.34
CA LEU A 514 -29.52 -6.29 -12.77
C LEU A 514 -29.64 -6.19 -11.25
N THR A 515 -28.57 -5.81 -10.54
CA THR A 515 -28.52 -5.80 -9.07
C THR A 515 -29.69 -5.01 -8.44
N PRO A 516 -30.03 -3.77 -8.86
CA PRO A 516 -31.13 -3.02 -8.28
C PRO A 516 -32.49 -3.69 -8.49
N ARG A 517 -32.69 -4.34 -9.65
CA ARG A 517 -33.95 -5.04 -9.96
C ARG A 517 -34.12 -6.29 -9.12
N VAL A 518 -33.04 -7.06 -8.93
CA VAL A 518 -33.03 -8.24 -8.06
C VAL A 518 -33.26 -7.83 -6.61
N LEU A 519 -32.58 -6.78 -6.16
CA LEU A 519 -32.71 -6.25 -4.81
C LEU A 519 -34.13 -5.74 -4.51
N LEU A 520 -34.72 -4.96 -5.43
CA LEU A 520 -36.10 -4.48 -5.29
C LEU A 520 -37.12 -5.62 -5.35
N ALA A 521 -36.92 -6.64 -6.21
CA ALA A 521 -37.82 -7.79 -6.27
C ALA A 521 -37.78 -8.64 -4.99
N ALA A 522 -36.60 -8.77 -4.37
CA ALA A 522 -36.41 -9.54 -3.14
C ALA A 522 -36.83 -8.76 -1.88
N LEU A 523 -36.42 -7.49 -1.76
CA LEU A 523 -36.59 -6.67 -0.56
C LEU A 523 -37.75 -5.68 -0.62
N GLY A 524 -38.31 -5.39 -1.80
CA GLY A 524 -39.39 -4.41 -1.97
C GLY A 524 -40.63 -4.75 -1.14
N ARG A 525 -40.96 -6.05 -1.00
CA ARG A 525 -42.06 -6.50 -0.15
C ARG A 525 -41.76 -6.40 1.36
N SER A 526 -40.50 -6.54 1.77
CA SER A 526 -40.11 -6.44 3.19
C SER A 526 -39.87 -4.99 3.64
N LEU A 527 -39.55 -4.08 2.71
CA LEU A 527 -39.33 -2.65 2.98
C LEU A 527 -40.64 -1.84 3.05
N GLU A 528 -41.74 -2.35 2.49
CA GLU A 528 -43.09 -1.76 2.61
C GLU A 528 -43.84 -2.23 3.88
N LEU A 529 -43.33 -3.25 4.58
CA LEU A 529 -43.99 -3.92 5.71
C LEU A 529 -43.39 -3.56 7.08
N GLN A 530 -42.97 -2.31 7.29
CA GLN A 530 -42.77 -1.77 8.64
C GLN A 530 -43.54 -0.44 8.77
N PRO A 531 -44.58 -0.38 9.62
CA PRO A 531 -45.23 0.89 9.97
C PRO A 531 -44.29 1.85 10.71
#